data_AF-A0A4Y8BSK0-F1
#
_entry.id   AF-A0A4Y8BSK0-F1
#
_cell.length_a   1.000
_cell.length_b   1.000
_cell.length_c   1.000
_cell.angle_alpha   90.00
_cell.angle_beta   90.00
_cell.angle_gamma   90.00
#
_symmetry.space_group_name_H-M   'P 1'
#
loop_
_entity.id
_entity.type
_entity.pdbx_description
1 polymer ?
#
loop_
_entity_poly.entity_id
_entity_poly.type
_entity_poly.pdbx_seq_one_letter_code
_entity_poly.pdbx_strand_id
1 'polypeptide(L)'
;MQNYKKIAIEHFLKMDFKTAKLYFSLAYERRKNKRLFIFVSLCDIGLHSPQEALLLFEFYKDNYKLKFIDEEMEELLKIRESKHQKVVDYNEDENKALNYGDFLESEKNVGFKRSFENVIFSGKLIISDREDFIEFLEKLLDNGYIEMTLNYIESVLPHFSNHARFIKLQERLKGYKSDNKL
;
A
#
# COMPACT_ATOMS: atom_id res chain seq x y z
N MET A 1 20.15 -22.47 -30.30
CA MET A 1 19.88 -22.35 -28.85
C MET A 1 18.62 -21.51 -28.66
N GLN A 2 17.61 -22.01 -27.94
CA GLN A 2 16.42 -21.21 -27.61
C GLN A 2 16.85 -19.95 -26.83
N ASN A 3 16.38 -18.78 -27.28
CA ASN A 3 16.63 -17.52 -26.60
C ASN A 3 15.60 -17.35 -25.48
N TYR A 4 15.87 -17.96 -24.31
CA TYR A 4 14.96 -17.93 -23.16
C TYR A 4 14.57 -16.52 -22.73
N LYS A 5 15.48 -15.54 -22.84
CA LYS A 5 15.15 -14.13 -22.56
C LYS A 5 14.05 -13.61 -23.49
N LYS A 6 14.12 -13.92 -24.80
CA LYS A 6 13.10 -13.48 -25.76
C LYS A 6 11.75 -14.12 -25.46
N ILE A 7 11.74 -15.43 -25.21
CA ILE A 7 10.51 -16.17 -24.86
C ILE A 7 9.90 -15.60 -23.57
N ALA A 8 10.73 -15.33 -22.56
CA ALA A 8 10.28 -14.75 -21.30
C ALA A 8 9.60 -13.38 -21.49
N ILE A 9 10.16 -12.50 -22.33
CA ILE A 9 9.57 -11.19 -22.63
C ILE A 9 8.22 -11.35 -23.32
N GLU A 10 8.07 -12.28 -24.25
CA GLU A 10 6.79 -12.52 -24.94
C GLU A 10 5.70 -12.98 -23.97
N HIS A 11 6.02 -13.86 -23.02
CA HIS A 11 5.08 -14.25 -21.95
C HIS A 11 4.81 -13.10 -20.98
N PHE A 12 5.82 -12.31 -20.63
CA PHE A 12 5.69 -11.17 -19.72
C PHE A 12 4.70 -10.14 -20.26
N LEU A 13 4.82 -9.77 -21.54
CA LEU A 13 3.92 -8.81 -22.19
C LEU A 13 2.49 -9.34 -22.37
N LYS A 14 2.31 -10.67 -22.34
CA LYS A 14 1.00 -11.33 -22.28
C LYS A 14 0.46 -11.48 -20.86
N MET A 15 1.13 -10.92 -19.86
CA MET A 15 0.82 -11.02 -18.44
C MET A 15 0.87 -12.46 -17.90
N ASP A 16 1.52 -13.37 -18.62
CA ASP A 16 1.81 -14.73 -18.16
C ASP A 16 3.12 -14.74 -17.35
N PHE A 17 3.05 -14.11 -16.17
CA PHE A 17 4.22 -13.86 -15.32
C PHE A 17 4.84 -15.14 -14.77
N LYS A 18 4.04 -16.21 -14.55
CA LYS A 18 4.56 -17.51 -14.09
C LYS A 18 5.50 -18.12 -15.12
N THR A 19 5.06 -18.18 -16.38
CA THR A 19 5.87 -18.73 -17.47
C THR A 19 7.03 -17.80 -17.82
N ALA A 20 6.82 -16.49 -17.79
CA ALA A 20 7.89 -15.51 -17.97
C ALA A 20 9.00 -15.67 -16.91
N LYS A 21 8.62 -15.82 -15.63
CA LYS A 21 9.56 -16.05 -14.52
C LYS A 21 10.40 -17.29 -14.76
N LEU A 22 9.77 -18.41 -15.12
CA LEU A 22 10.48 -19.66 -15.43
C LEU A 22 11.55 -19.45 -16.51
N TYR A 23 11.19 -18.81 -17.63
CA TYR A 23 12.15 -18.58 -18.72
C TYR A 23 13.22 -17.54 -18.38
N PHE A 24 12.91 -16.50 -17.60
CA PHE A 24 13.93 -15.57 -17.11
C PHE A 24 14.91 -16.25 -16.14
N SER A 25 14.42 -17.13 -15.25
CA SER A 25 15.26 -17.93 -14.34
C SER A 25 16.19 -18.87 -15.12
N LEU A 26 15.68 -19.58 -16.13
CA LEU A 26 16.50 -20.42 -17.01
C LEU A 26 17.56 -19.62 -17.78
N ALA A 27 17.22 -18.40 -18.21
CA ALA A 27 18.19 -17.49 -18.83
C ALA A 27 19.27 -17.05 -17.82
N TYR A 28 18.87 -16.75 -16.58
CA TYR A 28 19.77 -16.32 -15.51
C TYR A 28 20.74 -17.44 -15.08
N GLU A 29 20.27 -18.67 -14.95
CA GLU A 29 21.11 -19.83 -14.63
C GLU A 29 22.20 -20.07 -15.69
N ARG A 30 21.87 -19.87 -16.97
CA ARG A 30 22.83 -19.99 -18.07
C ARG A 30 23.85 -18.86 -18.11
N ARG A 31 23.44 -17.65 -17.74
CA ARG A 31 24.32 -16.47 -17.69
C ARG A 31 23.86 -15.52 -16.60
N LYS A 32 24.49 -15.64 -15.43
CA LYS A 32 24.21 -14.73 -14.31
C LYS A 32 24.40 -13.29 -14.77
N ASN A 33 23.35 -12.51 -14.65
CA ASN A 33 23.29 -11.12 -15.10
C ASN A 33 22.27 -10.37 -14.25
N LYS A 34 22.67 -9.22 -13.69
CA LYS A 34 21.80 -8.36 -12.85
C LYS A 34 20.47 -8.04 -13.53
N ARG A 35 20.49 -7.80 -14.83
CA ARG A 35 19.30 -7.46 -15.61
C ARG A 35 18.31 -8.61 -15.73
N LEU A 36 18.82 -9.84 -15.82
CA LEU A 36 17.96 -11.03 -15.79
C LEU A 36 17.35 -11.23 -14.41
N PHE A 37 18.11 -10.95 -13.35
CA PHE A 37 17.58 -10.96 -11.99
C PHE A 37 16.47 -9.92 -11.80
N ILE A 38 16.65 -8.68 -12.26
CA ILE A 38 15.61 -7.63 -12.28
C ILE A 38 14.35 -8.12 -13.01
N PHE A 39 14.48 -8.79 -14.16
CA PHE A 39 13.31 -9.34 -14.85
C PHE A 39 12.60 -10.46 -14.08
N VAL A 40 13.34 -11.32 -13.35
CA VAL A 40 12.74 -12.31 -12.46
C VAL A 40 11.94 -11.60 -11.34
N SER A 41 12.51 -10.58 -10.71
CA SER A 41 11.84 -9.78 -9.68
C SER A 41 10.59 -9.07 -10.21
N LEU A 42 10.64 -8.54 -11.43
CA LEU A 42 9.47 -7.93 -12.08
C LEU A 42 8.35 -8.95 -12.35
N CYS A 43 8.68 -10.21 -12.64
CA CYS A 43 7.66 -11.26 -12.72
C CYS A 43 7.00 -11.51 -11.38
N ASP A 44 7.77 -11.50 -10.28
CA ASP A 44 7.22 -11.63 -8.93
C ASP A 44 6.27 -10.48 -8.60
N ILE A 45 6.63 -9.24 -8.95
CA ILE A 45 5.72 -8.10 -8.86
C ILE A 45 4.46 -8.35 -9.70
N GLY A 46 4.61 -8.85 -10.93
CA GLY A 46 3.49 -9.07 -11.84
C GLY A 46 2.48 -10.12 -11.36
N LEU A 47 2.89 -11.06 -10.50
CA LEU A 47 1.97 -12.04 -9.90
C LEU A 47 0.97 -11.39 -8.93
N HIS A 48 1.34 -10.29 -8.29
CA HIS A 48 0.51 -9.56 -7.32
C HIS A 48 -0.06 -8.26 -7.90
N SER A 49 0.73 -7.57 -8.72
CA SER A 49 0.44 -6.24 -9.26
C SER A 49 0.83 -6.17 -10.75
N PRO A 50 0.03 -6.78 -11.66
CA PRO A 50 0.33 -6.88 -13.09
C PRO A 50 0.65 -5.56 -13.78
N GLN A 51 -0.12 -4.51 -13.48
CA GLN A 51 0.01 -3.19 -14.12
C GLN A 51 1.29 -2.48 -13.68
N GLU A 52 1.65 -2.59 -12.39
CA GLU A 52 2.90 -2.04 -11.85
C GLU A 52 4.10 -2.72 -12.50
N ALA A 53 4.07 -4.05 -12.64
CA ALA A 53 5.14 -4.80 -13.29
C ALA A 53 5.34 -4.39 -14.75
N LEU A 54 4.26 -4.17 -15.51
CA LEU A 54 4.35 -3.69 -16.89
C LEU A 54 4.97 -2.29 -16.96
N LEU A 55 4.52 -1.36 -16.12
CA LEU A 55 5.04 0.01 -16.08
C LEU A 55 6.55 0.03 -15.75
N LEU A 56 6.95 -0.71 -14.72
CA LEU A 56 8.36 -0.82 -14.31
C LEU A 56 9.21 -1.49 -15.39
N PHE A 57 8.65 -2.48 -16.09
CA PHE A 57 9.32 -3.14 -17.20
C PHE A 57 9.53 -2.21 -18.40
N GLU A 58 8.51 -1.43 -18.78
CA GLU A 58 8.60 -0.43 -19.84
C GLU A 58 9.61 0.66 -19.48
N PHE A 59 9.49 1.23 -18.28
CA PHE A 59 10.44 2.20 -17.75
C PHE A 59 11.88 1.69 -17.81
N TYR A 60 12.13 0.46 -17.33
CA TYR A 60 13.46 -0.12 -17.33
C TYR A 60 14.01 -0.35 -18.75
N LYS A 61 13.15 -0.78 -19.67
CA LYS A 61 13.51 -1.02 -21.07
C LYS A 61 13.85 0.28 -21.79
N ASP A 62 13.10 1.35 -21.56
CA ASP A 62 13.32 2.65 -22.19
C ASP A 62 14.62 3.31 -21.70
N ASN A 63 15.02 3.00 -20.47
CA ASN A 63 16.22 3.55 -19.83
C ASN A 63 17.44 2.61 -19.83
N TYR A 64 17.37 1.48 -20.56
CA TYR A 64 18.37 0.38 -20.52
C TYR A 64 19.82 0.76 -20.88
N LYS A 65 20.00 1.93 -21.51
CA LYS A 65 21.30 2.49 -21.93
C LYS A 65 21.96 3.34 -20.85
N LEU A 66 21.21 3.78 -19.84
CA LEU A 66 21.77 4.56 -18.74
C LEU A 66 22.68 3.65 -17.91
N LYS A 67 23.81 4.20 -17.46
CA LYS A 67 24.85 3.42 -16.77
C LYS A 67 24.39 2.88 -15.41
N PHE A 68 23.51 3.61 -14.74
CA PHE A 68 23.08 3.37 -13.37
C PHE A 68 21.69 2.74 -13.25
N ILE A 69 21.00 2.50 -14.37
CA ILE A 69 19.61 2.04 -14.36
C ILE A 69 19.44 0.67 -13.67
N ASP A 70 20.44 -0.20 -13.78
CA ASP A 70 20.43 -1.49 -13.11
C ASP A 70 20.45 -1.31 -11.58
N GLU A 71 21.19 -0.31 -11.08
CA GLU A 71 21.31 0.01 -9.65
C GLU A 71 20.07 0.74 -9.13
N GLU A 72 19.57 1.73 -9.89
CA GLU A 72 18.32 2.44 -9.57
C GLU A 72 17.12 1.48 -9.51
N MET A 73 17.03 0.54 -10.44
CA MET A 73 15.98 -0.48 -10.38
C MET A 73 16.13 -1.42 -9.19
N GLU A 74 17.34 -1.85 -8.84
CA GLU A 74 17.55 -2.66 -7.64
C GLU A 74 17.16 -1.90 -6.37
N GLU A 75 17.44 -0.60 -6.28
CA GLU A 75 17.00 0.23 -5.15
C GLU A 75 15.48 0.38 -5.11
N LEU A 76 14.82 0.64 -6.25
CA LEU A 76 13.37 0.70 -6.35
C LEU A 76 12.71 -0.62 -5.90
N LEU A 77 13.25 -1.76 -6.36
CA LEU A 77 12.79 -3.08 -5.96
C LEU A 77 12.99 -3.32 -4.46
N LYS A 78 14.14 -2.93 -3.88
CA LYS A 78 14.39 -3.04 -2.44
C LYS A 78 13.49 -2.13 -1.60
N ILE A 79 13.19 -0.92 -2.07
CA ILE A 79 12.24 -0.02 -1.40
C ILE A 79 10.85 -0.66 -1.40
N ARG A 80 10.45 -1.26 -2.53
CA ARG A 80 9.19 -2.01 -2.63
C ARG A 80 9.19 -3.22 -1.70
N GLU A 81 10.23 -4.05 -1.73
CA GLU A 81 10.37 -5.24 -0.89
C GLU A 81 10.46 -4.91 0.60
N SER A 82 11.10 -3.81 1.00
CA SER A 82 11.16 -3.38 2.41
C SER A 82 9.84 -2.76 2.89
N LYS A 83 9.09 -2.12 2.00
CA LYS A 83 7.68 -1.77 2.25
C LYS A 83 6.83 -3.03 2.35
N HIS A 84 7.04 -4.02 1.47
CA HIS A 84 6.37 -5.32 1.54
C HIS A 84 6.77 -6.10 2.80
N GLN A 85 8.03 -6.19 3.23
CA GLN A 85 8.43 -6.88 4.47
C GLN A 85 7.85 -6.20 5.72
N LYS A 86 7.65 -4.88 5.70
CA LYS A 86 6.91 -4.16 6.74
C LYS A 86 5.39 -4.41 6.69
N VAL A 87 4.87 -4.99 5.60
CA VAL A 87 3.45 -5.27 5.32
C VAL A 87 3.15 -6.79 5.36
N VAL A 88 4.13 -7.65 5.07
CA VAL A 88 4.08 -9.12 4.99
C VAL A 88 4.08 -9.74 6.38
N ASP A 89 4.61 -9.05 7.39
CA ASP A 89 4.39 -9.43 8.80
C ASP A 89 2.93 -9.16 9.25
N TYR A 90 2.09 -8.59 8.38
CA TYR A 90 0.69 -8.24 8.69
C TYR A 90 -0.36 -8.68 7.66
N ASN A 91 -0.05 -9.23 6.49
CA ASN A 91 -1.09 -9.48 5.48
C ASN A 91 -0.85 -10.72 4.61
N GLU A 92 -1.61 -11.78 4.87
CA GLU A 92 -1.86 -12.88 3.93
C GLU A 92 -3.08 -12.62 3.00
N ASP A 93 -3.79 -11.49 3.13
CA ASP A 93 -4.98 -11.21 2.31
C ASP A 93 -4.99 -9.78 1.74
N GLU A 94 -4.28 -9.53 0.63
CA GLU A 94 -4.32 -8.24 -0.12
C GLU A 94 -5.70 -7.88 -0.72
N ASN A 95 -6.76 -8.62 -0.41
CA ASN A 95 -8.13 -8.30 -0.83
C ASN A 95 -9.16 -8.27 0.32
N LYS A 96 -8.75 -8.44 1.58
CA LYS A 96 -9.69 -8.33 2.69
C LYS A 96 -9.87 -6.87 3.05
N ALA A 97 -11.11 -6.41 3.06
CA ALA A 97 -11.41 -5.13 3.67
C ALA A 97 -11.00 -5.18 5.14
N LEU A 98 -10.25 -4.18 5.58
CA LEU A 98 -9.74 -4.13 6.93
C LEU A 98 -10.90 -3.69 7.83
N ASN A 99 -11.36 -4.58 8.70
CA ASN A 99 -12.43 -4.24 9.63
C ASN A 99 -11.85 -3.45 10.82
N TYR A 100 -12.71 -2.79 11.61
CA TYR A 100 -12.21 -1.98 12.73
C TYR A 100 -11.43 -2.79 13.78
N GLY A 101 -11.75 -4.07 13.98
CA GLY A 101 -10.99 -4.97 14.85
C GLY A 101 -9.55 -5.18 14.37
N ASP A 102 -9.37 -5.41 13.07
CA ASP A 102 -8.04 -5.55 12.44
C ASP A 102 -7.23 -4.24 12.59
N PHE A 103 -7.91 -3.09 12.52
CA PHE A 103 -7.30 -1.78 12.74
C PHE A 103 -6.77 -1.64 14.17
N LEU A 104 -7.58 -2.02 15.16
CA LEU A 104 -7.18 -1.98 16.57
C LEU A 104 -6.01 -2.92 16.86
N GLU A 105 -5.96 -4.08 16.21
CA GLU A 105 -4.82 -5.00 16.33
C GLU A 105 -3.55 -4.38 15.73
N SER A 106 -3.65 -3.79 14.54
CA SER A 106 -2.54 -3.03 13.93
C SER A 106 -2.06 -1.90 14.84
N GLU A 107 -3.00 -1.12 15.41
CA GLU A 107 -2.70 -0.01 16.31
C GLU A 107 -1.90 -0.46 17.53
N LYS A 108 -2.27 -1.58 18.16
CA LYS A 108 -1.54 -2.14 19.30
C LYS A 108 -0.09 -2.46 18.96
N ASN A 109 0.17 -2.88 17.73
CA ASN A 109 1.47 -3.38 17.33
C ASN A 109 2.40 -2.29 16.77
N VAL A 110 1.86 -1.38 15.94
CA VAL A 110 2.67 -0.38 15.21
C VAL A 110 2.30 1.06 15.53
N GLY A 111 1.31 1.28 16.39
CA GLY A 111 0.79 2.59 16.78
C GLY A 111 -0.23 3.15 15.78
N PHE A 112 -1.05 4.09 16.25
CA PHE A 112 -2.17 4.65 15.49
C PHE A 112 -1.73 5.25 14.16
N LYS A 113 -0.72 6.14 14.17
CA LYS A 113 -0.24 6.86 12.97
C LYS A 113 0.09 5.91 11.81
N ARG A 114 0.87 4.87 12.09
CA ARG A 114 1.32 3.90 11.07
C ARG A 114 0.20 2.95 10.64
N SER A 115 -0.68 2.57 11.56
CA SER A 115 -1.89 1.78 11.24
C SER A 115 -2.84 2.57 10.36
N PHE A 116 -2.98 3.86 10.62
CA PHE A 116 -3.84 4.76 9.87
C PHE A 116 -3.29 5.08 8.47
N GLU A 117 -1.96 5.23 8.33
CA GLU A 117 -1.31 5.31 7.02
C GLU A 117 -1.64 4.08 6.16
N ASN A 118 -1.59 2.86 6.73
CA ASN A 118 -1.94 1.63 6.02
C ASN A 118 -3.41 1.62 5.56
N VAL A 119 -4.32 2.19 6.34
CA VAL A 119 -5.74 2.36 5.96
C VAL A 119 -5.91 3.33 4.81
N ILE A 120 -5.23 4.49 4.83
CA ILE A 120 -5.31 5.48 3.75
C ILE A 120 -4.80 4.87 2.44
N PHE A 121 -3.71 4.11 2.48
CA PHE A 121 -3.12 3.49 1.29
C PHE A 121 -3.94 2.31 0.75
N SER A 122 -4.59 1.52 1.60
CA SER A 122 -5.47 0.42 1.17
C SER A 122 -6.87 0.89 0.75
N GLY A 123 -7.29 2.08 1.18
CA GLY A 123 -8.55 2.72 0.83
C GLY A 123 -9.80 2.00 1.35
N LYS A 124 -9.69 1.08 2.30
CA LYS A 124 -10.79 0.18 2.70
C LYS A 124 -10.79 -0.15 4.20
N LEU A 125 -11.00 0.85 5.07
CA LEU A 125 -11.45 0.61 6.45
C LEU A 125 -12.98 0.48 6.45
N ILE A 126 -13.49 -0.69 6.80
CA ILE A 126 -14.93 -0.93 6.96
C ILE A 126 -15.26 -0.88 8.44
N ILE A 127 -16.08 0.11 8.81
CA ILE A 127 -16.63 0.26 10.15
C ILE A 127 -18.14 0.03 10.06
N SER A 128 -18.59 -1.08 10.63
CA SER A 128 -19.99 -1.51 10.57
C SER A 128 -20.80 -1.16 11.82
N ASP A 129 -20.12 -0.73 12.89
CA ASP A 129 -20.74 -0.37 14.16
C ASP A 129 -20.63 1.14 14.45
N ARG A 130 -21.68 1.70 15.09
CA ARG A 130 -21.76 3.13 15.38
C ARG A 130 -20.81 3.57 16.49
N GLU A 131 -20.58 2.74 17.50
CA GLU A 131 -19.64 3.05 18.59
C GLU A 131 -18.21 2.97 18.10
N ASP A 132 -17.88 1.96 17.30
CA ASP A 132 -16.57 1.80 16.66
C ASP A 132 -16.22 3.00 15.78
N PHE A 133 -17.21 3.53 15.05
CA PHE A 133 -17.01 4.71 14.23
C PHE A 133 -16.71 5.96 15.06
N ILE A 134 -17.43 6.15 16.17
CA ILE A 134 -17.20 7.29 17.06
C ILE A 134 -15.83 7.17 17.74
N GLU A 135 -15.44 5.97 18.17
CA GLU A 135 -14.12 5.71 18.72
C GLU A 135 -13.01 6.01 17.71
N PHE A 136 -13.19 5.60 16.45
CA PHE A 136 -12.26 5.92 15.37
C PHE A 136 -12.08 7.45 15.19
N LEU A 137 -13.18 8.22 15.21
CA LEU A 137 -13.11 9.67 15.10
C LEU A 137 -12.45 10.33 16.32
N GLU A 138 -12.69 9.83 17.52
CA GLU A 138 -11.99 10.25 18.74
C GLU A 138 -10.48 10.02 18.60
N LYS A 139 -10.06 8.84 18.14
CA LYS A 139 -8.64 8.51 17.91
C LYS A 139 -8.00 9.39 16.84
N LEU A 140 -8.71 9.71 15.75
CA LEU A 140 -8.22 10.67 14.75
C LEU A 140 -7.94 12.04 15.38
N LEU A 141 -8.87 12.52 16.20
CA LEU A 141 -8.71 13.80 16.87
C LEU A 141 -7.54 13.78 17.86
N ASP A 142 -7.43 12.72 18.67
CA ASP A 142 -6.36 12.54 19.66
C ASP A 142 -4.97 12.46 19.03
N ASN A 143 -4.89 11.99 17.78
CA ASN A 143 -3.64 11.91 17.01
C ASN A 143 -3.39 13.12 16.10
N GLY A 144 -4.17 14.20 16.24
CA GLY A 144 -3.93 15.47 15.56
C GLY A 144 -4.47 15.56 14.13
N TYR A 145 -5.29 14.60 13.68
CA TYR A 145 -5.92 14.61 12.35
C TYR A 145 -7.20 15.49 12.31
N ILE A 146 -7.09 16.72 12.81
CA ILE A 146 -8.22 17.63 13.11
C ILE A 146 -9.11 17.89 11.88
N GLU A 147 -8.51 18.25 10.74
CA GLU A 147 -9.26 18.55 9.51
C GLU A 147 -10.02 17.32 9.00
N MET A 148 -9.40 16.14 9.11
CA MET A 148 -10.01 14.90 8.67
C MET A 148 -11.18 14.50 9.57
N THR A 149 -11.01 14.58 10.90
CA THR A 149 -12.10 14.36 11.85
C THR A 149 -13.27 15.31 11.58
N LEU A 150 -12.98 16.57 11.27
CA LEU A 150 -13.99 17.56 10.93
C LEU A 150 -14.80 17.18 9.69
N ASN A 151 -14.12 16.82 8.60
CA ASN A 151 -14.78 16.39 7.35
C ASN A 151 -15.72 15.19 7.59
N TYR A 152 -15.30 14.23 8.43
CA TYR A 152 -16.15 13.11 8.80
C TYR A 152 -17.36 13.53 9.64
N ILE A 153 -17.17 14.38 10.65
CA ILE A 153 -18.27 14.87 11.49
C ILE A 153 -19.31 15.62 10.66
N GLU A 154 -18.88 16.48 9.73
CA GLU A 154 -19.79 17.25 8.88
C GLU A 154 -20.62 16.33 7.96
N SER A 155 -20.03 15.25 7.46
CA SER A 155 -20.73 14.30 6.58
C SER A 155 -21.71 13.38 7.31
N VAL A 156 -21.51 13.11 8.61
CA VAL A 156 -22.34 12.18 9.40
C VAL A 156 -23.23 12.86 10.44
N LEU A 157 -23.15 14.19 10.56
CA LEU A 157 -23.88 15.03 11.53
C LEU A 157 -25.37 14.64 11.70
N PRO A 158 -26.16 14.44 10.63
CA PRO A 158 -27.58 14.13 10.77
C PRO A 158 -27.87 12.78 11.42
N HIS A 159 -26.90 11.86 11.42
CA HIS A 159 -27.05 10.49 11.90
C HIS A 159 -26.64 10.31 13.36
N PHE A 160 -25.86 11.24 13.93
CA PHE A 160 -25.26 11.13 15.26
C PHE A 160 -25.59 12.32 16.18
N SER A 161 -26.49 13.23 15.77
CA SER A 161 -26.79 14.48 16.47
C SER A 161 -27.21 14.31 17.95
N ASN A 162 -27.78 13.17 18.33
CA ASN A 162 -28.23 12.88 19.69
C ASN A 162 -27.27 11.95 20.46
N HIS A 163 -26.12 11.60 19.89
CA HIS A 163 -25.18 10.66 20.51
C HIS A 163 -24.23 11.38 21.47
N ALA A 164 -24.25 11.02 22.75
CA ALA A 164 -23.52 11.74 23.80
C ALA A 164 -22.00 11.83 23.53
N ARG A 165 -21.36 10.76 23.07
CA ARG A 165 -19.93 10.77 22.70
C ARG A 165 -19.65 11.66 21.48
N PHE A 166 -20.56 11.67 20.50
CA PHE A 166 -20.41 12.49 19.31
C PHE A 166 -20.53 13.98 19.65
N ILE A 167 -21.47 14.36 20.51
CA ILE A 167 -21.61 15.74 21.01
C ILE A 167 -20.32 16.18 21.71
N LYS A 168 -19.75 15.35 22.61
CA LYS A 168 -18.47 15.64 23.27
C LYS A 168 -17.33 15.81 22.27
N LEU A 169 -17.27 14.96 21.25
CA LEU A 169 -16.25 15.04 20.20
C LEU A 169 -16.35 16.39 19.44
N GLN A 170 -17.56 16.86 19.15
CA GLN A 170 -17.78 18.17 18.53
C GLN A 170 -17.33 19.33 19.43
N GLU A 171 -17.58 19.26 20.74
CA GLU A 171 -17.12 20.26 21.70
C GLU A 171 -15.59 20.33 21.74
N ARG A 172 -14.92 19.16 21.77
CA ARG A 172 -13.45 19.09 21.71
C ARG A 172 -12.90 19.74 20.44
N LEU A 173 -13.51 19.47 19.28
CA LEU A 173 -13.13 20.09 18.00
C LEU A 173 -13.31 21.60 17.96
N LYS A 174 -14.36 22.13 18.59
CA LYS A 174 -14.54 23.58 18.73
C LYS A 174 -13.43 24.22 19.56
N GLY A 175 -12.95 23.53 20.60
CA GLY A 175 -11.76 23.94 21.37
C GLY A 175 -10.54 24.11 20.46
N TYR A 176 -10.22 23.08 19.66
CA TYR A 176 -9.09 23.12 18.71
C TYR A 176 -9.19 24.24 17.66
N LYS A 177 -10.38 24.59 17.17
CA LYS A 177 -10.57 25.73 16.24
C LYS A 177 -10.40 27.09 16.92
N SER A 178 -10.66 27.17 18.22
CA SER A 178 -10.56 28.41 18.98
C SER A 178 -9.10 28.72 19.31
N ASP A 179 -8.31 27.69 19.60
CA ASP A 179 -6.88 27.81 19.92
C ASP A 179 -5.97 28.01 18.70
N ASN A 180 -6.41 27.60 17.50
CA ASN A 180 -5.68 27.80 16.24
C ASN A 180 -6.05 29.08 15.47
N LYS A 181 -6.77 30.03 16.11
CA LYS A 181 -6.85 31.41 15.62
C LYS A 181 -5.62 32.19 16.11
N LEU A 182 -4.51 32.08 15.37
CA LEU A 182 -3.34 32.96 15.45
C LEU A 182 -3.06 33.51 14.05
#